data_AF-A0A4Q3BIP8-F1
#
_entry.id   AF-A0A4Q3BIP8-F1
#
_cell.length_a   1.000
_cell.length_b   1.000
_cell.length_c   1.000
_cell.angle_alpha   90.00
_cell.angle_beta   90.00
_cell.angle_gamma   90.00
#
_symmetry.space_group_name_H-M   'P 1'
#
loop_
_entity.id
_entity.type
_entity.pdbx_description
1 polymer ?
#
loop_
_entity_poly.entity_id
_entity_poly.type
_entity_poly.pdbx_seq_one_letter_code
_entity_poly.pdbx_strand_id
1 'polypeptide(L)'
;MLELKQDYLKERKTEMSEDQFAALVYTFPSILVAHADGKIDRQEKQFMRELPELLTEGYMEDGINVVAGATLTKDYFSEVNFIIKHLENWEARFLEALKEQLHSSLNERNAIFEMMWRTADSSKDISEEERVKIEEISAALGL
;
A
#
# COMPACT_ATOMS: atom_id res chain seq x y z
N MET A 1 -1.45 0.52 15.13
CA MET A 1 -2.24 -0.28 14.17
C MET A 1 -3.72 -0.43 14.53
N LEU A 2 -4.08 -0.93 15.73
CA LEU A 2 -5.49 -1.18 16.10
C LEU A 2 -6.37 0.08 16.09
N GLU A 3 -5.90 1.18 16.68
CA GLU A 3 -6.63 2.46 16.69
C GLU A 3 -6.81 3.03 15.28
N LEU A 4 -5.75 2.98 14.46
CA LEU A 4 -5.80 3.38 13.06
C LEU A 4 -6.89 2.61 12.29
N LYS A 5 -6.93 1.28 12.47
CA LYS A 5 -7.95 0.42 11.85
C LYS A 5 -9.35 0.82 12.28
N GLN A 6 -9.58 1.03 13.57
CA GLN A 6 -10.91 1.39 14.09
C GLN A 6 -11.40 2.70 13.51
N ASP A 7 -10.54 3.72 13.46
CA ASP A 7 -10.89 5.01 12.88
C ASP A 7 -11.16 4.91 11.38
N TYR A 8 -10.31 4.18 10.65
CA TYR A 8 -10.48 3.95 9.21
C TYR A 8 -11.80 3.26 8.88
N LEU A 9 -12.11 2.16 9.57
CA LEU A 9 -13.34 1.40 9.34
C LEU A 9 -14.59 2.19 9.73
N LYS A 10 -14.51 3.01 10.78
CA LYS A 10 -15.60 3.91 11.18
C LYS A 10 -15.92 4.95 10.12
N GLU A 11 -14.90 5.55 9.52
CA GLU A 11 -15.08 6.51 8.43
C GLU A 11 -15.58 5.82 7.16
N ARG A 12 -15.00 4.66 6.82
CA ARG A 12 -15.36 3.92 5.61
C ARG A 12 -16.69 3.23 5.65
N LYS A 13 -17.19 2.92 6.85
CA LYS A 13 -18.39 2.09 7.05
C LYS A 13 -18.25 0.75 6.32
N THR A 14 -17.06 0.17 6.39
CA THR A 14 -16.73 -1.14 5.81
C THR A 14 -16.22 -2.07 6.90
N GLU A 15 -16.22 -3.37 6.60
CA GLU A 15 -15.64 -4.40 7.47
C GLU A 15 -14.39 -4.95 6.82
N MET A 16 -13.34 -5.10 7.62
CA MET A 16 -12.05 -5.59 7.16
C MET A 16 -11.38 -6.41 8.27
N SER A 17 -10.82 -7.56 7.92
CA SER A 17 -10.00 -8.35 8.85
C SER A 17 -8.71 -7.58 9.22
N GLU A 18 -7.98 -8.05 10.22
CA GLU A 18 -6.68 -7.46 10.57
C GLU A 18 -5.68 -7.59 9.43
N ASP A 19 -5.58 -8.79 8.83
CA ASP A 19 -4.67 -9.06 7.72
C ASP A 19 -4.98 -8.21 6.49
N GLN A 20 -6.26 -8.03 6.17
CA GLN A 20 -6.68 -7.17 5.06
C GLN A 20 -6.31 -5.70 5.30
N PHE A 21 -6.43 -5.22 6.54
CA PHE A 21 -6.07 -3.85 6.89
C PHE A 21 -4.54 -3.67 6.91
N ALA A 22 -3.81 -4.64 7.43
CA ALA A 22 -2.36 -4.65 7.38
C ALA A 22 -1.87 -4.61 5.92
N ALA A 23 -2.45 -5.43 5.04
CA ALA A 23 -2.14 -5.39 3.61
C ALA A 23 -2.40 -4.01 3.00
N LEU A 24 -3.50 -3.34 3.36
CA LEU A 24 -3.78 -1.96 2.92
C LEU A 24 -2.71 -0.96 3.39
N VAL A 25 -2.27 -1.07 4.64
CA VAL A 25 -1.20 -0.21 5.17
C VAL A 25 0.15 -0.53 4.50
N TYR A 26 0.42 -1.80 4.19
CA TYR A 26 1.66 -2.22 3.52
C TYR A 26 1.78 -1.74 2.06
N THR A 27 0.68 -1.65 1.31
CA THR A 27 0.71 -1.09 -0.06
C THR A 27 0.64 0.41 -0.11
N PHE A 28 0.32 1.07 1.01
CA PHE A 28 0.14 2.51 1.04
C PHE A 28 1.33 3.32 0.48
N PRO A 29 2.60 2.97 0.76
CA PRO A 29 3.75 3.56 0.09
C PRO A 29 3.69 3.52 -1.44
N SER A 30 3.32 2.37 -2.01
CA SER A 30 3.16 2.20 -3.46
C SER A 30 2.02 3.06 -4.02
N ILE A 31 0.93 3.22 -3.28
CA ILE A 31 -0.17 4.10 -3.67
C ILE A 31 0.30 5.56 -3.74
N LEU A 32 1.13 6.00 -2.78
CA LEU A 32 1.71 7.34 -2.79
C LEU A 32 2.63 7.56 -3.98
N VAL A 33 3.45 6.56 -4.31
CA VAL A 33 4.33 6.60 -5.50
C VAL A 33 3.50 6.71 -6.77
N ALA A 34 2.52 5.83 -6.96
CA ALA A 34 1.62 5.84 -8.13
C ALA A 34 0.79 7.12 -8.26
N HIS A 35 0.70 7.96 -7.23
CA HIS A 35 -0.02 9.22 -7.25
C HIS A 35 0.90 10.45 -7.23
N ALA A 36 2.23 10.26 -7.25
CA ALA A 36 3.20 11.33 -7.05
C ALA A 36 3.12 12.42 -8.14
N ASP A 37 2.82 12.05 -9.38
CA ASP A 37 2.68 12.98 -10.52
C ASP A 37 1.27 13.63 -10.61
N GLY A 38 0.39 13.34 -9.64
CA GLY A 38 -1.00 13.80 -9.58
C GLY A 38 -1.92 13.16 -10.61
N LYS A 39 -1.44 12.19 -11.38
CA LYS A 39 -2.22 11.38 -12.31
C LYS A 39 -2.11 9.93 -11.88
N ILE A 40 -3.01 9.13 -12.44
CA ILE A 40 -2.90 7.69 -12.37
C ILE A 40 -3.29 7.19 -13.74
N ASP A 41 -2.32 6.72 -14.50
CA ASP A 41 -2.47 6.22 -15.84
C ASP A 41 -3.16 4.82 -15.85
N ARG A 42 -3.30 4.21 -17.03
CA ARG A 42 -3.96 2.90 -17.13
C ARG A 42 -3.10 1.75 -16.60
N GLN A 43 -1.79 1.85 -16.74
CA GLN A 43 -0.81 0.84 -16.32
C GLN A 43 -0.70 0.85 -14.79
N GLU A 44 -0.58 2.03 -14.18
CA GLU A 44 -0.59 2.21 -12.72
C GLU A 44 -1.90 1.72 -12.11
N LYS A 45 -3.05 2.01 -12.74
CA LYS A 45 -4.35 1.46 -12.31
C LYS A 45 -4.42 -0.05 -12.40
N GLN A 46 -3.76 -0.65 -13.38
CA GLN A 46 -3.71 -2.09 -13.52
C GLN A 46 -2.82 -2.68 -12.43
N PHE A 47 -1.62 -2.15 -12.24
CA PHE A 47 -0.70 -2.59 -11.19
C PHE A 47 -1.31 -2.45 -9.80
N MET A 48 -2.00 -1.34 -9.50
CA MET A 48 -2.72 -1.17 -8.23
C MET A 48 -3.84 -2.19 -7.99
N ARG A 49 -4.41 -2.78 -9.05
CA ARG A 49 -5.37 -3.89 -8.91
C ARG A 49 -4.68 -5.21 -8.63
N GLU A 50 -3.42 -5.35 -9.01
CA GLU A 50 -2.59 -6.55 -8.83
C GLU A 50 -1.81 -6.51 -7.50
N LEU A 51 -1.66 -5.33 -6.87
CA LEU A 51 -1.01 -5.15 -5.56
C LEU A 51 -1.49 -6.10 -4.45
N PRO A 52 -2.81 -6.35 -4.27
CA PRO A 52 -3.27 -7.32 -3.28
C PRO A 52 -2.77 -8.74 -3.56
N GLU A 53 -2.66 -9.12 -4.84
CA GLU A 53 -2.18 -10.44 -5.27
C GLU A 53 -0.69 -10.58 -4.96
N LEU A 54 0.11 -9.55 -5.25
CA LEU A 54 1.55 -9.49 -4.93
C LEU A 54 1.83 -9.64 -3.43
N LEU A 55 1.02 -9.00 -2.58
CA LEU A 55 1.13 -9.20 -1.14
C LEU A 55 0.76 -10.64 -0.75
N THR A 56 -0.35 -11.17 -1.25
CA THR A 56 -0.74 -12.55 -0.91
C THR A 56 0.26 -13.58 -1.38
N GLU A 57 0.92 -13.38 -2.54
CA GLU A 57 2.01 -14.23 -3.05
C GLU A 57 3.25 -14.19 -2.15
N GLY A 58 3.65 -13.01 -1.66
CA GLY A 58 4.75 -12.85 -0.71
C GLY A 58 4.47 -13.45 0.67
N TYR A 59 3.21 -13.45 1.13
CA TYR A 59 2.78 -14.10 2.37
C TYR A 59 2.49 -15.61 2.21
N MET A 60 2.56 -16.19 1.01
CA MET A 60 2.38 -17.64 0.81
C MET A 60 3.55 -18.48 1.32
N GLU A 61 4.73 -17.89 1.59
CA GLU A 61 5.85 -18.62 2.20
C GLU A 61 5.60 -18.96 3.69
N ASP A 62 4.77 -18.18 4.40
CA ASP A 62 4.53 -18.33 5.85
C ASP A 62 3.19 -19.02 6.21
N GLY A 63 2.54 -19.69 5.25
CA GLY A 63 1.45 -20.61 5.56
C GLY A 63 0.10 -19.98 5.92
N ILE A 64 -0.12 -18.69 5.61
CA ILE A 64 -1.46 -18.09 5.70
C ILE A 64 -2.30 -18.56 4.51
N ASN A 65 -3.34 -19.34 4.84
CA ASN A 65 -4.08 -20.14 3.87
C ASN A 65 -5.02 -19.29 2.99
N VAL A 66 -4.98 -19.64 1.71
CA VAL A 66 -5.66 -19.09 0.54
C VAL A 66 -7.18 -19.07 0.69
N VAL A 67 -7.78 -17.93 1.05
CA VAL A 67 -9.17 -17.61 0.68
C VAL A 67 -9.31 -16.09 0.59
N ALA A 68 -9.39 -15.51 -0.62
CA ALA A 68 -10.12 -14.27 -0.97
C ALA A 68 -9.56 -13.44 -2.15
N GLY A 69 -8.62 -13.93 -2.99
CA GLY A 69 -7.97 -13.12 -4.04
C GLY A 69 -8.91 -12.31 -4.96
N ALA A 70 -10.09 -12.82 -5.32
CA ALA A 70 -11.02 -12.14 -6.23
C ALA A 70 -12.01 -11.16 -5.55
N THR A 71 -12.30 -11.33 -4.25
CA THR A 71 -13.19 -10.41 -3.51
C THR A 71 -12.36 -9.25 -2.92
N LEU A 72 -11.12 -9.54 -2.52
CA LEU A 72 -10.13 -8.55 -2.11
C LEU A 72 -9.92 -7.49 -3.19
N THR A 73 -9.70 -7.84 -4.45
CA THR A 73 -9.33 -6.87 -5.50
C THR A 73 -10.37 -5.78 -5.79
N LYS A 74 -11.68 -6.09 -5.73
CA LYS A 74 -12.73 -5.08 -5.96
C LYS A 74 -12.91 -4.15 -4.76
N ASP A 75 -12.89 -4.71 -3.55
CA ASP A 75 -12.99 -3.93 -2.31
C ASP A 75 -11.74 -3.07 -2.13
N TYR A 76 -10.57 -3.62 -2.44
CA TYR A 76 -9.29 -2.94 -2.33
C TYR A 76 -9.13 -1.77 -3.30
N PHE A 77 -9.55 -1.92 -4.56
CA PHE A 77 -9.54 -0.78 -5.49
C PHE A 77 -10.44 0.36 -4.99
N SER A 78 -11.55 0.03 -4.34
CA SER A 78 -12.41 1.01 -3.65
C SER A 78 -11.65 1.71 -2.51
N GLU A 79 -10.91 0.94 -1.69
CA GLU A 79 -10.07 1.49 -0.61
C GLU A 79 -8.96 2.41 -1.12
N VAL A 80 -8.22 2.00 -2.16
CA VAL A 80 -7.18 2.81 -2.78
C VAL A 80 -7.75 4.15 -3.26
N ASN A 81 -8.88 4.12 -4.00
CA ASN A 81 -9.52 5.35 -4.47
C ASN A 81 -10.01 6.23 -3.32
N PHE A 82 -10.50 5.63 -2.24
CA PHE A 82 -10.91 6.41 -1.08
C PHE A 82 -9.71 7.10 -0.44
N ILE A 83 -8.62 6.37 -0.21
CA ILE A 83 -7.40 6.89 0.39
C ILE A 83 -6.85 8.04 -0.45
N ILE A 84 -6.73 7.87 -1.76
CA ILE A 84 -6.23 8.92 -2.67
C ILE A 84 -7.05 10.21 -2.55
N LYS A 85 -8.38 10.10 -2.42
CA LYS A 85 -9.28 11.26 -2.25
C LYS A 85 -9.16 11.94 -0.87
N HIS A 86 -8.59 11.26 0.12
CA HIS A 86 -8.49 11.73 1.49
C HIS A 86 -7.04 11.63 2.02
N LEU A 87 -6.04 11.76 1.13
CA LEU A 87 -4.62 11.55 1.47
C LEU A 87 -4.18 12.41 2.66
N GLU A 88 -4.58 13.68 2.68
CA GLU A 88 -4.26 14.62 3.76
C GLU A 88 -4.70 14.12 5.15
N ASN A 89 -5.75 13.30 5.23
CA ASN A 89 -6.28 12.77 6.49
C ASN A 89 -5.57 11.49 6.94
N TRP A 90 -5.01 10.73 6.00
CA TRP A 90 -4.56 9.35 6.24
C TRP A 90 -3.06 9.17 6.10
N GLU A 91 -2.38 9.97 5.29
CA GLU A 91 -0.98 9.76 4.94
C GLU A 91 -0.05 9.67 6.15
N ALA A 92 -0.06 10.70 6.99
CA ALA A 92 0.78 10.72 8.19
C ALA A 92 0.49 9.53 9.11
N ARG A 93 -0.79 9.19 9.30
CA ARG A 93 -1.23 8.13 10.21
C ARG A 93 -0.85 6.74 9.71
N PHE A 94 -0.96 6.52 8.40
CA PHE A 94 -0.58 5.26 7.76
C PHE A 94 0.94 5.09 7.77
N LEU A 95 1.71 6.12 7.43
CA LEU A 95 3.18 6.07 7.45
C LEU A 95 3.71 5.88 8.88
N GLU A 96 3.12 6.53 9.87
CA GLU A 96 3.49 6.34 11.28
C GLU A 96 3.22 4.91 11.75
N ALA A 97 2.02 4.39 11.48
CA ALA A 97 1.69 3.01 11.82
C ALA A 97 2.62 2.01 11.12
N LEU A 98 2.96 2.26 9.86
CA LEU A 98 3.87 1.41 9.10
C LEU A 98 5.30 1.47 9.67
N LYS A 99 5.79 2.65 10.02
CA LYS A 99 7.10 2.83 10.66
C LYS A 99 7.23 2.06 11.97
N GLU A 100 6.18 2.06 12.80
CA GLU A 100 6.15 1.29 14.04
C GLU A 100 6.24 -0.22 13.78
N GLN A 101 5.54 -0.74 12.76
CA GLN A 101 5.58 -2.16 12.41
C GLN A 101 6.95 -2.58 11.86
N LEU A 102 7.53 -1.76 10.98
CA LEU A 102 8.78 -2.07 10.30
C LEU A 102 10.01 -2.01 11.21
N HIS A 103 9.89 -1.54 12.45
CA HIS A 103 11.02 -1.39 13.36
C HIS A 103 11.77 -2.72 13.60
N SER A 104 11.12 -3.88 13.43
CA SER A 104 11.68 -5.20 13.73
C SER A 104 11.94 -6.13 12.53
N SER A 105 11.59 -5.76 11.31
CA SER A 105 11.62 -6.69 10.16
C SER A 105 12.33 -6.13 8.94
N LEU A 106 13.55 -6.62 8.65
CA LEU A 106 14.28 -6.27 7.43
C LEU A 106 13.57 -6.77 6.16
N ASN A 107 12.93 -7.94 6.25
CA ASN A 107 12.24 -8.54 5.11
C ASN A 107 11.05 -7.71 4.66
N GLU A 108 10.24 -7.23 5.60
CA GLU A 108 9.09 -6.37 5.29
C GLU A 108 9.54 -5.03 4.69
N ARG A 109 10.65 -4.46 5.19
CA ARG A 109 11.24 -3.23 4.63
C ARG A 109 11.65 -3.43 3.17
N ASN A 110 12.39 -4.50 2.89
CA ASN A 110 12.82 -4.83 1.53
C ASN A 110 11.62 -5.06 0.60
N ALA A 111 10.60 -5.79 1.07
CA ALA A 111 9.40 -6.05 0.29
C ALA A 111 8.66 -4.76 -0.09
N ILE A 112 8.50 -3.83 0.85
CA ILE A 112 7.85 -2.53 0.59
C ILE A 112 8.69 -1.69 -0.36
N PHE A 113 10.01 -1.65 -0.15
CA PHE A 113 10.91 -0.92 -1.03
C PHE A 113 10.84 -1.45 -2.47
N GLU A 114 10.93 -2.77 -2.65
CA GLU A 114 10.77 -3.40 -3.96
C GLU A 114 9.40 -3.11 -4.56
N MET A 115 8.33 -3.17 -3.77
CA MET A 115 6.97 -2.93 -4.25
C MET A 115 6.78 -1.47 -4.72
N MET A 116 7.36 -0.49 -4.04
CA MET A 116 7.37 0.90 -4.48
C MET A 116 8.06 1.05 -5.85
N TRP A 117 9.25 0.46 -6.01
CA TRP A 117 9.97 0.49 -7.28
C TRP A 117 9.24 -0.23 -8.40
N ARG A 118 8.66 -1.40 -8.14
CA ARG A 118 7.83 -2.13 -9.13
C ARG A 118 6.60 -1.33 -9.52
N THR A 119 6.04 -0.54 -8.61
CA THR A 119 4.91 0.35 -8.91
C THR A 119 5.34 1.42 -9.91
N ALA A 120 6.44 2.11 -9.62
CA ALA A 120 6.96 3.14 -10.51
C ALA A 120 7.40 2.56 -11.87
N ASP A 121 8.05 1.39 -11.88
CA ASP A 121 8.52 0.70 -13.08
C ASP A 121 7.40 0.02 -13.89
N SER A 122 6.18 -0.08 -13.32
CA SER A 122 5.00 -0.55 -14.07
C SER A 122 4.54 0.45 -15.14
N SER A 123 5.01 1.69 -15.05
CA SER A 123 4.86 2.72 -16.06
C SER A 123 5.92 2.57 -17.17
N LYS A 124 5.76 3.29 -18.28
CA LYS A 124 6.68 3.19 -19.42
C LYS A 124 8.07 3.77 -19.14
N ASP A 125 8.18 4.65 -18.14
CA ASP A 125 9.38 5.29 -17.62
C ASP A 125 9.08 5.85 -16.22
N ILE A 126 9.95 5.57 -15.24
CA ILE A 126 9.82 6.14 -13.89
C ILE A 126 10.02 7.66 -13.95
N SER A 127 9.01 8.42 -13.52
CA SER A 127 9.05 9.87 -13.43
C SER A 127 9.96 10.38 -12.30
N GLU A 128 10.38 11.64 -12.38
CA GLU A 128 11.18 12.26 -11.33
C GLU A 128 10.35 12.40 -10.04
N GLU A 129 9.07 12.70 -10.16
CA GLU A 129 8.12 12.81 -9.06
C GLU A 129 8.00 11.50 -8.28
N GLU A 130 7.92 10.36 -8.98
CA GLU A 130 7.92 9.03 -8.36
C GLU A 130 9.24 8.73 -7.66
N ARG A 131 10.39 9.07 -8.26
CA ARG A 131 11.72 8.87 -7.62
C ARG A 131 11.84 9.64 -6.34
N VAL A 132 11.51 10.93 -6.37
CA VAL A 132 11.51 11.80 -5.19
C VAL A 132 10.57 11.23 -4.13
N LYS A 133 9.38 10.76 -4.51
CA LYS A 133 8.43 10.16 -3.58
C LYS A 133 8.97 8.88 -2.92
N ILE A 134 9.61 8.01 -3.69
CA ILE A 134 10.27 6.80 -3.17
C ILE A 134 11.35 7.18 -2.15
N GLU A 135 12.19 8.16 -2.47
CA GLU A 135 13.25 8.62 -1.55
C GLU A 135 12.68 9.21 -0.25
N GLU A 136 11.65 10.05 -0.35
CA GLU A 136 10.96 10.65 0.80
C GLU A 136 10.37 9.57 1.73
N ILE A 137 9.65 8.61 1.17
CA ILE A 137 9.02 7.52 1.92
C ILE A 137 10.09 6.61 2.53
N SER A 138 11.14 6.29 1.78
CA SER A 138 12.25 5.45 2.27
C SER A 138 12.95 6.10 3.46
N ALA A 139 13.22 7.41 3.39
CA ALA A 139 13.78 8.15 4.51
C ALA A 139 12.84 8.20 5.73
N ALA A 140 11.53 8.38 5.51
CA ALA A 140 10.54 8.45 6.58
C ALA A 140 10.41 7.12 7.35
N LEU A 141 10.43 6.00 6.62
CA LEU A 141 10.25 4.64 7.13
C LEU A 141 11.57 3.95 7.53
N GLY A 142 12.73 4.49 7.13
CA GLY A 142 14.03 3.88 7.36
C GLY A 142 14.25 2.61 6.54
N LEU A 143 13.84 2.65 5.27
CA LEU A 143 14.06 1.59 4.28
C LEU A 143 15.47 1.64 3.70
#